data_AF-A0A934HPC5-F1
#
_entry.id   AF-A0A934HPC5-F1
#
_cell.length_a   1.000
_cell.length_b   1.000
_cell.length_c   1.000
_cell.angle_alpha   90.00
_cell.angle_beta   90.00
_cell.angle_gamma   90.00
#
_symmetry.space_group_name_H-M   'P 1'
#
loop_
_entity.id
_entity.type
_entity.pdbx_description
1 polymer ?
#
loop_
_entity_poly.entity_id
_entity_poly.type
_entity_poly.pdbx_seq_one_letter_code
_entity_poly.pdbx_strand_id
1 'polypeptide(L)'
;MLLDVAPVREGVTAPTVTLSLDADTCFTLAAVLTELGTALGRAERSYTARKRWEADEPQRKARKEAFTATVARRIDELKARPRREIVSIIGKEFEFGYDMATFYYRDIKAEERRKAALERNEKVEGLKRKGFTARAIGQHLGLSQGHVKNILTRIRANTSLRTEAATATAS
;
A
#
# COMPACT_ATOMS: atom_id res chain seq x y z
N MET A 1 10.22 -53.98 4.38
CA MET A 1 8.80 -53.58 4.26
C MET A 1 8.51 -53.47 2.76
N LEU A 2 7.50 -54.18 2.22
CA LEU A 2 7.17 -54.14 0.78
C LEU A 2 6.24 -52.95 0.53
N LEU A 3 6.65 -52.03 -0.35
CA LEU A 3 5.79 -50.96 -0.87
C LEU A 3 5.15 -51.45 -2.17
N ASP A 4 3.87 -51.79 -2.13
CA ASP A 4 3.08 -52.08 -3.32
C ASP A 4 2.71 -50.76 -4.01
N VAL A 5 3.30 -50.53 -5.18
CA VAL A 5 2.88 -49.48 -6.11
C VAL A 5 1.85 -50.10 -7.04
N ALA A 6 0.64 -49.54 -7.07
CA ALA A 6 -0.48 -50.04 -7.86
C ALA A 6 -0.11 -50.21 -9.35
N PRO A 7 -0.66 -51.23 -10.05
CA PRO A 7 -0.27 -51.53 -11.42
C PRO A 7 -0.75 -50.46 -12.40
N VAL A 8 0.18 -49.99 -13.22
CA VAL A 8 -0.08 -49.22 -14.44
C VAL A 8 -0.80 -50.14 -15.43
N ARG A 9 -1.80 -49.58 -16.13
CA ARG A 9 -2.68 -50.24 -17.12
C ARG A 9 -1.95 -51.27 -18.01
N GLU A 10 -2.68 -52.34 -18.32
CA GLU A 10 -2.27 -53.49 -19.14
C GLU A 10 -1.45 -53.11 -20.39
N GLY A 11 -0.28 -53.75 -20.55
CA GLY A 11 0.46 -53.78 -21.82
C GLY A 11 1.92 -53.28 -21.77
N VAL A 12 2.42 -52.79 -20.64
CA VAL A 12 3.84 -52.44 -20.47
C VAL A 12 4.40 -53.28 -19.32
N THR A 13 5.24 -54.27 -19.63
CA THR A 13 6.07 -54.95 -18.63
C THR A 13 7.11 -53.96 -18.11
N ALA A 14 6.72 -53.10 -17.17
CA ALA A 14 7.67 -52.29 -16.43
C ALA A 14 8.58 -53.27 -15.67
N PRO A 15 9.91 -53.24 -15.86
CA PRO A 15 10.80 -54.04 -15.04
C PRO A 15 10.60 -53.59 -13.58
N THR A 16 10.09 -54.50 -12.76
CA THR A 16 9.94 -54.27 -11.32
C THR A 16 11.33 -54.27 -10.70
N VAL A 17 11.95 -53.09 -10.60
CA VAL A 17 13.22 -52.93 -9.87
C VAL A 17 12.91 -53.06 -8.38
N THR A 18 13.27 -54.21 -7.80
CA THR A 18 13.15 -54.42 -6.35
C THR A 18 14.37 -53.79 -5.68
N LEU A 19 14.20 -52.63 -5.07
CA LEU A 19 15.22 -52.00 -4.24
C LEU A 19 15.14 -52.61 -2.84
N SER A 20 16.19 -53.33 -2.44
CA SER A 20 16.33 -53.79 -1.06
C SER A 20 16.90 -52.65 -0.24
N LEU A 21 16.04 -51.96 0.51
CA LEU A 21 16.44 -50.91 1.44
C LEU A 21 16.64 -51.53 2.83
N ASP A 22 17.75 -51.20 3.48
CA ASP A 22 17.95 -51.53 4.89
C ASP A 22 16.95 -50.75 5.77
N ALA A 23 16.77 -51.23 7.00
CA ALA A 23 15.79 -50.67 7.93
C ALA A 23 16.09 -49.19 8.24
N ASP A 24 17.36 -48.84 8.38
CA ASP A 24 17.81 -47.49 8.73
C ASP A 24 17.52 -46.48 7.61
N THR A 25 17.70 -46.88 6.35
CA THR A 25 17.32 -46.09 5.18
C THR A 25 15.81 -45.91 5.10
N CYS A 26 15.03 -46.95 5.43
CA CYS A 26 13.57 -46.84 5.48
C CYS A 26 13.10 -45.87 6.57
N PHE A 27 13.69 -45.91 7.76
CA PHE A 27 13.36 -44.98 8.85
C PHE A 27 13.72 -43.54 8.50
N THR A 28 14.91 -43.33 7.92
CA THR A 28 15.36 -41.99 7.51
C THR A 28 14.44 -41.41 6.44
N LEU A 29 14.05 -42.22 5.45
CA LEU A 29 13.18 -41.79 4.37
C LEU A 29 11.76 -41.48 4.87
N ALA A 30 11.23 -42.26 5.82
CA ALA A 30 9.95 -41.97 6.46
C ALA A 30 9.98 -40.66 7.27
N ALA A 31 11.08 -40.38 7.99
CA ALA A 31 11.26 -39.13 8.72
C ALA A 31 11.29 -37.93 7.77
N VAL A 32 12.08 -38.01 6.69
CA VAL A 32 12.19 -36.96 5.65
C VAL A 32 10.85 -36.71 4.96
N LEU A 33 10.10 -37.77 4.59
CA LEU A 33 8.77 -37.62 4.00
C LEU A 33 7.77 -36.98 4.94
N THR A 34 7.85 -37.28 6.24
CA THR A 34 7.01 -36.66 7.26
C THR A 34 7.31 -35.16 7.37
N GLU A 35 8.59 -34.80 7.46
CA GLU A 35 9.01 -33.40 7.51
C GLU A 35 8.57 -32.63 6.25
N LEU A 36 8.77 -33.19 5.06
CA LEU A 36 8.31 -32.62 3.80
C LEU A 36 6.79 -32.44 3.76
N GLY A 37 6.01 -33.42 4.24
CA GLY A 37 4.57 -33.31 4.36
C GLY A 37 4.13 -32.16 5.28
N THR A 38 4.81 -32.00 6.43
CA THR A 38 4.51 -30.87 7.33
C THR A 38 4.90 -29.53 6.73
N ALA A 39 6.02 -29.45 6.01
CA ALA A 39 6.49 -28.24 5.34
C ALA A 39 5.53 -27.84 4.21
N LEU A 40 5.09 -28.80 3.39
CA LEU A 40 4.10 -28.56 2.33
C LEU A 40 2.77 -28.07 2.92
N GLY A 41 2.27 -28.70 3.98
CA GLY A 41 1.06 -28.26 4.65
C GLY A 41 1.17 -26.85 5.25
N ARG A 42 2.35 -26.45 5.77
CA ARG A 42 2.60 -25.06 6.21
C ARG A 42 2.64 -24.07 5.03
N ALA A 43 3.25 -24.48 3.92
CA ALA A 43 3.34 -23.65 2.71
C ALA A 43 1.94 -23.41 2.11
N GLU A 44 1.10 -24.43 2.00
CA GLU A 44 -0.28 -24.32 1.52
C GLU A 44 -1.14 -23.42 2.42
N ARG A 45 -1.02 -23.56 3.75
CA ARG A 45 -1.70 -22.65 4.70
C ARG A 45 -1.24 -21.21 4.56
N SER A 46 0.06 -20.99 4.40
CA SER A 46 0.62 -19.64 4.19
C SER A 46 0.17 -19.04 2.87
N TYR A 47 0.12 -19.84 1.81
CA TYR A 47 -0.36 -19.43 0.49
C TYR A 47 -1.85 -19.08 0.51
N THR A 48 -2.68 -19.92 1.13
CA THR A 48 -4.13 -19.66 1.25
C THR A 48 -4.42 -18.46 2.16
N ALA A 49 -3.68 -18.30 3.26
CA ALA A 49 -3.76 -17.11 4.11
C ALA A 49 -3.37 -15.84 3.35
N ARG A 50 -2.30 -15.89 2.56
CA ARG A 50 -1.86 -14.77 1.72
C ARG A 50 -2.90 -14.41 0.65
N LYS A 51 -3.48 -15.41 -0.03
CA LYS A 51 -4.56 -15.18 -0.99
C LYS A 51 -5.79 -14.52 -0.36
N ARG A 52 -6.19 -14.96 0.84
CA ARG A 52 -7.28 -14.32 1.59
C ARG A 52 -6.92 -12.88 1.97
N TRP A 53 -5.70 -12.67 2.47
CA TRP A 53 -5.19 -11.34 2.80
C TRP A 53 -5.19 -10.42 1.58
N GLU A 54 -4.75 -10.88 0.41
CA GLU A 54 -4.76 -10.10 -0.83
C GLU A 54 -6.19 -9.83 -1.33
N ALA A 55 -7.09 -10.81 -1.22
CA ALA A 55 -8.50 -10.64 -1.55
C ALA A 55 -9.21 -9.61 -0.65
N ASP A 56 -8.82 -9.53 0.63
CA ASP A 56 -9.37 -8.58 1.60
C ASP A 56 -8.73 -7.18 1.53
N GLU A 57 -7.72 -6.97 0.68
CA GLU A 57 -7.03 -5.68 0.52
C GLU A 57 -7.98 -4.50 0.26
N PRO A 58 -8.98 -4.58 -0.64
CA PRO A 58 -9.91 -3.48 -0.88
C PRO A 58 -10.71 -3.12 0.38
N GLN A 59 -11.15 -4.12 1.14
CA GLN A 59 -11.91 -3.90 2.37
C GLN A 59 -11.03 -3.33 3.48
N ARG A 60 -9.78 -3.80 3.62
CA ARG A 60 -8.81 -3.21 4.55
C ARG A 60 -8.52 -1.77 4.21
N LYS A 61 -8.30 -1.47 2.92
CA LYS A 61 -8.05 -0.11 2.44
C LYS A 61 -9.25 0.80 2.73
N ALA A 62 -10.46 0.36 2.42
CA ALA A 62 -11.68 1.10 2.71
C ALA A 62 -11.87 1.34 4.22
N ARG A 63 -11.61 0.33 5.07
CA ARG A 63 -11.65 0.49 6.54
C ARG A 63 -10.61 1.49 7.03
N LYS A 64 -9.38 1.42 6.53
CA LYS A 64 -8.31 2.36 6.87
C LYS A 64 -8.66 3.79 6.46
N GLU A 65 -9.22 3.97 5.26
CA GLU A 65 -9.66 5.27 4.77
C GLU A 65 -10.81 5.84 5.60
N ALA A 66 -11.86 5.04 5.88
CA ALA A 66 -12.97 5.44 6.73
C ALA A 66 -12.52 5.80 8.15
N PHE A 67 -11.59 5.02 8.69
CA PHE A 67 -10.99 5.30 9.99
C PHE A 67 -10.20 6.61 9.98
N THR A 68 -9.33 6.80 8.98
CA THR A 68 -8.53 8.03 8.84
C THR A 68 -9.42 9.26 8.68
N ALA A 69 -10.52 9.15 7.93
CA ALA A 69 -11.52 10.20 7.80
C ALA A 69 -12.21 10.53 9.14
N THR A 70 -12.46 9.52 9.97
CA THR A 70 -13.04 9.71 11.31
C THR A 70 -12.09 10.49 12.21
N VAL A 71 -10.81 10.13 12.21
CA VAL A 71 -9.77 10.86 12.97
C VAL A 71 -9.62 12.29 12.44
N ALA A 72 -9.63 12.48 11.11
CA ALA A 72 -9.54 13.81 10.50
C ALA A 72 -10.70 14.72 10.94
N ARG A 73 -11.94 14.22 10.90
CA ARG A 73 -13.11 14.96 11.39
C ARG A 73 -12.93 15.39 12.85
N ARG A 74 -12.43 14.48 13.69
CA ARG A 74 -12.21 14.78 15.11
C ARG A 74 -11.12 15.81 15.33
N ILE A 75 -10.03 15.77 14.55
CA ILE A 75 -9.00 16.81 14.57
C ILE A 75 -9.60 18.18 14.22
N ASP A 76 -10.48 18.24 13.22
CA ASP A 76 -11.11 19.48 12.78
C ASP A 76 -12.08 20.06 13.83
N GLU A 77 -12.82 19.21 14.55
CA GLU A 77 -13.62 19.62 15.71
C GLU A 77 -12.76 20.22 16.82
N LEU A 78 -11.53 19.74 16.97
CA LEU A 78 -10.59 20.17 18.01
C LEU A 78 -9.61 21.27 17.55
N LYS A 79 -9.79 21.86 16.36
CA LYS A 79 -8.82 22.79 15.73
C LYS A 79 -8.46 24.03 16.57
N ALA A 80 -9.32 24.43 17.50
CA ALA A 80 -9.06 25.56 18.41
C ALA A 80 -8.10 25.20 19.56
N ARG A 81 -7.82 23.91 19.78
CA ARG A 81 -6.99 23.42 20.87
C ARG A 81 -5.52 23.32 20.47
N PRO A 82 -4.58 23.39 21.43
CA PRO A 82 -3.18 23.12 21.17
C PRO A 82 -2.98 21.66 20.72
N ARG A 83 -2.05 21.45 19.79
CA ARG A 83 -1.74 20.14 19.20
C ARG A 83 -1.56 19.01 20.23
N ARG A 84 -0.84 19.28 21.34
CA ARG A 84 -0.58 18.25 22.37
C ARG A 84 -1.88 17.72 22.99
N GLU A 85 -2.86 18.59 23.17
CA GLU A 85 -4.16 18.23 23.72
C GLU A 85 -4.99 17.46 22.68
N ILE A 86 -4.99 17.89 21.41
CA ILE A 86 -5.64 17.16 20.30
C ILE A 86 -5.13 15.72 20.24
N VAL A 87 -3.80 15.55 20.22
CA VAL A 87 -3.16 14.22 20.17
C VAL A 87 -3.52 13.39 21.40
N SER A 88 -3.57 14.00 22.59
CA SER A 88 -3.96 13.29 23.80
C SER A 88 -5.44 12.86 23.80
N ILE A 89 -6.34 13.70 23.29
CA ILE A 89 -7.77 13.39 23.20
C ILE A 89 -7.98 12.23 22.21
N ILE A 90 -7.41 12.34 21.01
CA ILE A 90 -7.48 11.27 19.99
C ILE A 90 -6.84 9.98 20.50
N GLY A 91 -5.71 10.08 21.20
CA GLY A 91 -5.05 8.95 21.84
C GLY A 91 -6.00 8.18 22.78
N LYS A 92 -6.74 8.90 23.61
CA LYS A 92 -7.70 8.29 24.55
C LYS A 92 -8.97 7.79 23.85
N GLU A 93 -9.54 8.57 22.94
CA GLU A 93 -10.81 8.27 22.27
C GLU A 93 -10.73 7.04 21.35
N PHE A 94 -9.58 6.84 20.72
CA PHE A 94 -9.36 5.71 19.79
C PHE A 94 -8.44 4.63 20.38
N GLU A 95 -8.17 4.69 21.69
CA GLU A 95 -7.30 3.75 22.41
C GLU A 95 -5.91 3.59 21.75
N PHE A 96 -5.39 4.70 21.23
CA PHE A 96 -4.06 4.75 20.64
C PHE A 96 -3.00 5.13 21.66
N GLY A 97 -1.83 4.51 21.50
CA GLY A 97 -0.60 5.06 22.06
C GLY A 97 -0.36 6.48 21.55
N TYR A 98 0.28 7.32 22.36
CA TYR A 98 0.56 8.73 22.04
C TYR A 98 1.28 8.90 20.69
N ASP A 99 2.19 7.98 20.36
CA ASP A 99 2.95 7.99 19.12
C ASP A 99 2.08 7.76 17.89
N MET A 100 1.11 6.83 17.98
CA MET A 100 0.16 6.55 16.90
C MET A 100 -0.78 7.74 16.67
N ALA A 101 -1.31 8.35 17.74
CA ALA A 101 -2.12 9.55 17.63
C ALA A 101 -1.31 10.73 17.02
N THR A 102 -0.03 10.85 17.39
CA THR A 102 0.89 11.84 16.82
C THR A 102 1.12 11.61 15.33
N PHE A 103 1.29 10.36 14.92
CA PHE A 103 1.46 9.96 13.53
C PHE A 103 0.24 10.36 12.70
N TYR A 104 -0.96 9.94 13.09
CA TYR A 104 -2.20 10.28 12.40
C TYR A 104 -2.40 11.80 12.28
N TYR A 105 -2.17 12.54 13.36
CA TYR A 105 -2.29 13.99 13.33
C TYR A 105 -1.34 14.63 12.30
N ARG A 106 -0.08 14.19 12.26
CA ARG A 106 0.92 14.71 11.32
C ARG A 106 0.56 14.37 9.87
N ASP A 107 0.14 13.15 9.63
CA ASP A 107 -0.16 12.63 8.30
C ASP A 107 -1.38 13.36 7.71
N ILE A 108 -2.47 13.43 8.48
CA ILE A 108 -3.69 14.16 8.09
C ILE A 108 -3.38 15.63 7.80
N LYS A 109 -2.64 16.32 8.68
CA LYS A 109 -2.25 17.72 8.44
C LYS A 109 -1.27 17.89 7.28
N ALA A 110 -0.48 16.88 6.93
CA ALA A 110 0.35 16.91 5.73
C ALA A 110 -0.50 16.75 4.46
N GLU A 111 -1.46 15.84 4.47
CA GLU A 111 -2.42 15.66 3.37
C GLU A 111 -3.29 16.88 3.13
N GLU A 112 -3.83 17.52 4.18
CA GLU A 112 -4.58 18.77 4.06
C GLU A 112 -3.74 19.87 3.39
N ARG A 113 -2.48 20.03 3.83
CA ARG A 113 -1.55 21.00 3.22
C ARG A 113 -1.27 20.68 1.76
N ARG A 114 -1.17 19.40 1.41
CA ARG A 114 -1.01 18.95 0.01
C ARG A 114 -2.25 19.27 -0.81
N LYS A 115 -3.46 18.96 -0.32
CA LYS A 115 -4.74 19.26 -1.01
C LYS A 115 -4.90 20.76 -1.23
N ALA A 116 -4.70 21.58 -0.20
CA ALA A 116 -4.75 23.04 -0.31
C ALA A 116 -3.70 23.59 -1.31
N ALA A 117 -2.50 22.99 -1.35
CA ALA A 117 -1.49 23.36 -2.34
C ALA A 117 -1.90 22.99 -3.76
N LEU A 118 -2.53 21.83 -3.98
CA LEU A 118 -3.05 21.40 -5.27
C LEU A 118 -4.17 22.32 -5.76
N GLU A 119 -5.19 22.57 -4.93
CA GLU A 119 -6.28 23.49 -5.26
C GLU A 119 -5.77 24.89 -5.61
N ARG A 120 -4.78 25.39 -4.86
CA ARG A 120 -4.13 26.67 -5.16
C ARG A 120 -3.43 26.62 -6.52
N ASN A 121 -2.70 25.54 -6.81
CA ASN A 121 -2.01 25.38 -8.09
C ASN A 121 -3.01 25.31 -9.25
N GLU A 122 -4.12 24.61 -9.09
CA GLU A 122 -5.21 24.55 -10.08
C GLU A 122 -5.83 25.93 -10.32
N LYS A 123 -6.07 26.72 -9.26
CA LYS A 123 -6.55 28.10 -9.39
C LYS A 123 -5.54 28.98 -10.14
N VAL A 124 -4.25 28.86 -9.82
CA VAL A 124 -3.17 29.59 -10.53
C VAL A 124 -3.12 29.21 -12.01
N GLU A 125 -3.21 27.92 -12.32
CA GLU A 125 -3.21 27.43 -13.70
C GLU A 125 -4.45 27.89 -14.46
N GLY A 126 -5.63 27.78 -13.86
CA GLY A 126 -6.90 28.22 -14.44
C GLY A 126 -6.89 29.71 -14.77
N LEU A 127 -6.39 30.56 -13.86
CA LEU A 127 -6.24 31.99 -14.14
C LEU A 127 -5.19 32.26 -15.23
N LYS A 128 -4.10 31.48 -15.26
CA LYS A 128 -3.10 31.61 -16.32
C LYS A 128 -3.67 31.27 -17.70
N ARG A 129 -4.50 30.22 -17.80
CA ARG A 129 -5.20 29.85 -19.05
C ARG A 129 -6.17 30.93 -19.50
N LYS A 130 -6.79 31.67 -18.57
CA LYS A 130 -7.63 32.85 -18.85
C LYS A 130 -6.84 34.10 -19.27
N GLY A 131 -5.52 34.00 -19.45
CA GLY A 131 -4.67 35.10 -19.92
C GLY A 131 -4.15 36.04 -18.82
N PHE A 132 -4.44 35.78 -17.55
CA PHE A 132 -3.99 36.65 -16.47
C PHE A 132 -2.45 36.65 -16.36
N THR A 133 -1.89 37.83 -16.11
CA THR A 133 -0.46 37.98 -15.81
C THR A 133 -0.14 37.44 -14.41
N ALA A 134 1.10 37.03 -14.17
CA ALA A 134 1.52 36.53 -12.84
C ALA A 134 1.29 37.57 -11.72
N ARG A 135 1.35 38.87 -12.06
CA ARG A 135 1.03 39.96 -11.12
C ARG A 135 -0.46 40.00 -10.79
N ALA A 136 -1.32 39.92 -11.81
CA ALA A 136 -2.77 39.91 -11.63
C ALA A 136 -3.24 38.66 -10.87
N ILE A 137 -2.68 37.48 -11.16
CA ILE A 137 -2.95 36.24 -10.42
C ILE A 137 -2.56 36.39 -8.95
N GLY A 138 -1.39 36.98 -8.68
CA GLY A 138 -0.92 37.22 -7.32
C GLY A 138 -1.86 38.12 -6.53
N GLN A 139 -2.33 39.21 -7.14
CA GLN A 139 -3.33 40.10 -6.53
C GLN A 139 -4.65 39.36 -6.27
N HIS A 140 -5.10 38.54 -7.21
CA HIS A 140 -6.38 37.83 -7.12
C HIS A 140 -6.40 36.73 -6.05
N LEU A 141 -5.24 36.15 -5.73
CA LEU A 141 -5.10 35.04 -4.78
C LEU A 141 -4.38 35.44 -3.47
N GLY A 142 -4.01 36.72 -3.31
CA GLY A 142 -3.22 37.19 -2.17
C GLY A 142 -1.82 36.59 -2.09
N LEU A 143 -1.22 36.26 -3.25
CA LEU A 143 0.11 35.66 -3.36
C LEU A 143 1.12 36.65 -3.92
N SER A 144 2.37 36.55 -3.48
CA SER A 144 3.45 37.32 -4.11
C SER A 144 3.66 36.87 -5.55
N GLN A 145 4.04 37.81 -6.43
CA GLN A 145 4.32 37.50 -7.84
C GLN A 145 5.40 36.42 -7.98
N GLY A 146 6.42 36.42 -7.11
CA GLY A 146 7.46 35.39 -7.06
C GLY A 146 6.89 34.00 -6.73
N HIS A 147 5.96 33.92 -5.78
CA HIS A 147 5.28 32.66 -5.45
C HIS A 147 4.47 32.13 -6.65
N VAL A 148 3.71 33.00 -7.33
CA VAL A 148 2.94 32.61 -8.53
C VAL A 148 3.87 32.11 -9.64
N LYS A 149 4.99 32.80 -9.89
CA LYS A 149 6.00 32.35 -10.86
C LYS A 149 6.55 30.97 -10.50
N ASN A 150 6.91 30.75 -9.23
CA ASN A 150 7.41 29.45 -8.76
C ASN A 150 6.39 28.32 -8.96
N ILE A 151 5.11 28.59 -8.70
CA ILE A 151 4.03 27.62 -8.95
C ILE A 151 3.95 27.30 -10.44
N LEU A 152 3.88 28.31 -11.30
CA LEU A 152 3.79 28.13 -12.76
C LEU A 152 5.00 27.37 -13.33
N THR A 153 6.21 27.63 -12.82
CA THR A 153 7.42 26.89 -13.21
C THR A 153 7.33 25.41 -12.83
N ARG A 154 6.88 25.11 -11.60
CA ARG A 154 6.70 23.71 -11.15
C ARG A 154 5.63 22.98 -11.94
N ILE A 155 4.52 23.65 -12.26
CA ILE A 155 3.46 23.08 -13.10
C ILE A 155 4.04 22.72 -14.47
N ARG A 156 4.78 23.63 -15.12
CA ARG A 156 5.44 23.35 -16.41
C ARG A 156 6.39 22.16 -16.35
N ALA A 157 7.23 22.08 -15.32
CA ALA A 157 8.16 20.96 -15.13
C ALA A 157 7.44 19.61 -14.93
N ASN A 158 6.33 19.60 -14.19
CA ASN A 158 5.53 18.38 -14.04
C ASN A 158 4.82 17.98 -15.34
N THR A 159 4.37 18.94 -16.14
CA THR A 159 3.75 18.65 -17.43
C THR A 159 4.77 18.07 -18.40
N SER A 160 6.00 18.61 -18.47
CA SER A 160 7.05 18.09 -19.36
C SER A 160 7.42 16.64 -19.02
N LEU A 161 7.59 16.33 -17.73
CA LEU A 161 7.86 14.97 -17.25
C LEU A 161 6.73 13.99 -17.59
N ARG A 162 5.47 14.43 -17.53
CA ARG A 162 4.32 13.60 -17.90
C ARG A 162 4.27 13.32 -19.40
N THR A 163 4.58 14.31 -20.24
CA THR A 163 4.67 14.11 -21.69
C THR A 163 5.81 13.16 -22.06
N GLU A 164 6.98 13.30 -21.44
CA GLU A 164 8.13 12.40 -21.67
C GLU A 164 7.82 10.95 -21.25
N ALA A 165 7.19 10.77 -20.09
CA ALA A 165 6.76 9.45 -19.61
C ALA A 165 5.71 8.83 -20.55
N ALA A 166 4.74 9.61 -21.04
CA ALA A 166 3.70 9.12 -21.95
C ALA A 166 4.29 8.69 -23.31
N THR A 167 5.27 9.43 -23.84
CA THR A 167 5.97 9.06 -25.08
C THR A 167 6.85 7.82 -24.92
N ALA A 168 7.46 7.62 -23.75
CA ALA A 168 8.30 6.45 -23.46
C ALA A 168 7.50 5.14 -23.32
N THR A 169 6.26 5.19 -22.83
CA THR A 169 5.37 4.02 -22.76
C THR A 169 4.66 3.68 -24.07
N ALA A 170 4.72 4.56 -25.07
CA ALA A 170 4.09 4.35 -26.38
C ALA A 170 5.07 3.85 -27.46
N SER A 171 6.36 3.67 -27.10
CA SER A 171 7.43 3.09 -27.94
C SER A 171 7.74 1.67 -27.49
#